data_AF-A0A955VIY4-F1
#
_entry.id   AF-A0A955VIY4-F1
#
_cell.length_a   1.000
_cell.length_b   1.000
_cell.length_c   1.000
_cell.angle_alpha   90.00
_cell.angle_beta   90.00
_cell.angle_gamma   90.00
#
_symmetry.space_group_name_H-M   'P 1'
#
loop_
_entity.id
_entity.type
_entity.pdbx_description
1 polymer ?
#
loop_
_entity_poly.entity_id
_entity_poly.type
_entity_poly.pdbx_seq_one_letter_code
_entity_poly.pdbx_strand_id
1 'polypeptide(L)'
;MNNRALQVSVALLFAMVVAACGPSPESCEYWKDKLQKMDKLDKAVREVGDKKCKGVFKELEKVWDTGRIRDRVLQAVKKINDPKGAEALIIKALGDTRSGAIAAYLVRDWKIKAAEPALKKVVRNDGAEPFVKAANLKALLSFGKKEHEDFLLEVLKTNPDQQGIALNRIAAQALGEIRSVKAVPYLINALYMEQGKQNAYGEASLALVRMSKEAAPMLIKSLEGKNEILNAYAKKNRLYD
;
A
#
# COMPACT_ATOMS: atom_id res chain seq x y z
N MET A 1 -24.40 58.40 -68.81
CA MET A 1 -24.66 59.12 -67.54
C MET A 1 -25.13 58.07 -66.55
N ASN A 2 -24.22 57.54 -65.71
CA ASN A 2 -24.07 57.93 -64.29
C ASN A 2 -25.39 57.77 -63.51
N ASN A 3 -25.50 57.08 -62.37
CA ASN A 3 -24.52 56.49 -61.48
C ASN A 3 -25.28 55.74 -60.35
N ARG A 4 -24.56 54.86 -59.64
CA ARG A 4 -24.75 54.44 -58.24
C ARG A 4 -25.76 53.33 -57.92
N ALA A 5 -25.16 52.15 -57.80
CA ALA A 5 -25.51 51.12 -56.83
C ALA A 5 -25.67 51.69 -55.41
N LEU A 6 -26.70 51.22 -54.71
CA LEU A 6 -26.79 51.30 -53.25
C LEU A 6 -26.74 49.87 -52.72
N GLN A 7 -25.58 49.49 -52.18
CA GLN A 7 -25.43 48.31 -51.34
C GLN A 7 -26.07 48.61 -49.99
N VAL A 8 -27.14 47.89 -49.64
CA VAL A 8 -27.67 47.87 -48.28
C VAL A 8 -26.98 46.70 -47.56
N SER A 9 -25.90 47.02 -46.86
CA SER A 9 -25.22 46.10 -45.95
C SER A 9 -26.11 45.86 -44.73
N VAL A 10 -26.79 44.72 -44.67
CA VAL A 10 -27.45 44.23 -43.46
C VAL A 10 -26.35 43.74 -42.51
N ALA A 11 -25.97 44.59 -41.56
CA ALA A 11 -25.10 44.22 -40.47
C ALA A 11 -25.83 43.22 -39.56
N LEU A 12 -25.51 41.93 -39.72
CA LEU A 12 -25.88 40.90 -38.75
C LEU A 12 -25.09 41.18 -37.46
N LEU A 13 -25.73 41.87 -36.51
CA LEU A 13 -25.29 41.93 -35.13
C LEU A 13 -25.48 40.53 -34.52
N PHE A 14 -24.44 39.69 -34.64
CA PHE A 14 -24.29 38.50 -33.82
C PHE A 14 -24.08 38.95 -32.38
N ALA A 15 -25.18 39.16 -31.65
CA ALA A 15 -25.14 39.23 -30.21
C ALA A 15 -24.65 37.87 -29.72
N MET A 16 -23.36 37.75 -29.38
CA MET A 16 -22.85 36.67 -28.56
C MET A 16 -23.56 36.78 -27.21
N VAL A 17 -24.68 36.08 -27.08
CA VAL A 17 -25.20 35.67 -25.78
C VAL A 17 -24.14 34.74 -25.22
N VAL A 18 -23.24 35.28 -24.40
CA VAL A 18 -22.39 34.46 -23.53
C VAL A 18 -23.35 33.82 -22.53
N ALA A 19 -23.96 32.71 -22.95
CA ALA A 19 -24.62 31.84 -22.01
C ALA A 19 -23.56 31.45 -20.99
N ALA A 20 -23.78 31.82 -19.73
CA ALA A 20 -23.04 31.28 -18.60
C ALA A 20 -23.41 29.78 -18.46
N CYS A 21 -23.03 28.98 -19.47
CA CYS A 21 -23.15 27.55 -19.47
C CYS A 21 -22.06 27.04 -18.52
N GLY A 22 -22.46 26.76 -17.28
CA GLY A 22 -21.62 25.98 -16.37
C GLY A 22 -21.20 24.65 -17.01
N PRO A 23 -20.14 24.01 -16.49
CA PRO A 23 -19.63 22.77 -17.06
C PRO A 23 -20.73 21.69 -17.11
N SER A 24 -20.75 20.91 -18.20
CA SER A 24 -21.73 19.85 -18.44
C SER A 24 -21.55 18.69 -17.45
N PRO A 25 -22.62 17.96 -17.03
CA PRO A 25 -22.51 16.71 -16.28
C PRO A 25 -21.63 15.63 -16.92
N GLU A 26 -21.27 15.78 -18.19
CA GLU A 26 -20.30 14.90 -18.86
C GLU A 26 -18.83 15.28 -18.61
N SER A 27 -18.56 16.47 -18.09
CA SER A 27 -17.20 17.01 -17.94
C SER A 27 -16.59 16.73 -16.57
N CYS A 28 -15.26 16.68 -16.53
CA CYS A 28 -14.52 16.52 -15.29
C CYS A 28 -14.58 17.75 -14.39
N GLU A 29 -14.67 18.96 -14.96
CA GLU A 29 -14.83 20.21 -14.23
C GLU A 29 -16.15 20.21 -13.44
N TYR A 30 -17.23 19.69 -14.03
CA TYR A 30 -18.51 19.56 -13.33
C TYR A 30 -18.39 18.65 -12.10
N TRP A 31 -17.82 17.45 -12.26
CA TRP A 31 -17.72 16.51 -11.15
C TRP A 31 -16.69 16.93 -10.10
N LYS A 32 -15.61 17.61 -10.51
CA LYS A 32 -14.65 18.23 -9.62
C LYS A 32 -15.31 19.23 -8.67
N ASP A 33 -16.22 20.09 -9.16
CA ASP A 33 -17.01 20.98 -8.30
C ASP A 33 -17.88 20.20 -7.29
N LYS A 34 -18.49 19.09 -7.73
CA LYS A 34 -19.37 18.28 -6.86
C LYS A 34 -18.63 17.50 -5.77
N LEU A 35 -17.31 17.35 -5.84
CA LEU A 35 -16.52 16.76 -4.75
C LEU A 35 -16.59 17.58 -3.45
N GLN A 36 -17.03 18.85 -3.52
CA GLN A 36 -17.21 19.69 -2.33
C GLN A 36 -18.64 19.63 -1.76
N LYS A 37 -19.57 18.94 -2.43
CA LYS A 37 -20.99 18.91 -2.06
C LYS A 37 -21.35 17.59 -1.40
N MET A 38 -21.65 17.62 -0.10
CA MET A 38 -21.84 16.42 0.72
C MET A 38 -22.98 15.50 0.24
N ASP A 39 -24.06 16.07 -0.30
CA ASP A 39 -25.21 15.34 -0.85
C ASP A 39 -24.88 14.58 -2.14
N LYS A 40 -23.88 15.06 -2.90
CA LYS A 40 -23.45 14.47 -4.18
C LYS A 40 -22.10 13.79 -4.11
N LEU A 41 -21.45 13.81 -2.95
CA LEU A 41 -20.05 13.43 -2.77
C LEU A 41 -19.76 12.02 -3.29
N ASP A 42 -20.58 11.05 -2.91
CA ASP A 42 -20.37 9.65 -3.31
C ASP A 42 -20.49 9.44 -4.82
N LYS A 43 -21.49 10.07 -5.45
CA LYS A 43 -21.65 10.05 -6.91
C LYS A 43 -20.48 10.77 -7.59
N ALA A 44 -20.08 11.93 -7.08
CA ALA A 44 -18.98 12.69 -7.63
C ALA A 44 -17.66 11.91 -7.62
N VAL A 45 -17.34 11.22 -6.52
CA VAL A 45 -16.15 10.34 -6.44
C VAL A 45 -16.19 9.21 -7.46
N ARG A 46 -17.36 8.58 -7.68
CA ARG A 46 -17.51 7.54 -8.72
C ARG A 46 -17.30 8.10 -10.11
N GLU A 47 -17.96 9.21 -10.43
CA GLU A 47 -17.94 9.82 -11.76
C GLU A 47 -16.55 10.34 -12.14
N VAL A 48 -15.81 10.95 -11.21
CA VAL A 48 -14.41 11.34 -11.50
C VAL A 48 -13.53 10.12 -11.77
N GLY A 49 -13.82 8.98 -11.11
CA GLY A 49 -13.21 7.69 -11.39
C GLY A 49 -13.54 7.16 -12.77
N ASP A 50 -14.83 7.01 -13.06
CA ASP A 50 -15.36 6.41 -14.30
C ASP A 50 -14.97 7.22 -15.55
N LYS A 51 -14.99 8.56 -15.43
CA LYS A 51 -14.57 9.48 -16.50
C LYS A 51 -13.05 9.70 -16.54
N LYS A 52 -12.30 9.09 -15.63
CA LYS A 52 -10.83 9.17 -15.53
C LYS A 52 -10.31 10.60 -15.45
N CYS A 53 -10.96 11.42 -14.62
CA CYS A 53 -10.66 12.83 -14.47
C CYS A 53 -9.28 13.05 -13.84
N LYS A 54 -8.27 13.33 -14.66
CA LYS A 54 -6.92 13.67 -14.20
C LYS A 54 -6.91 15.04 -13.51
N GLY A 55 -5.98 15.24 -12.58
CA GLY A 55 -5.80 16.53 -11.90
C GLY A 55 -6.82 16.85 -10.80
N VAL A 56 -7.64 15.87 -10.38
CA VAL A 56 -8.62 16.02 -9.28
C VAL A 56 -8.09 15.52 -7.92
N PHE A 57 -6.81 15.14 -7.84
CA PHE A 57 -6.26 14.47 -6.66
C PHE A 57 -6.21 15.36 -5.41
N LYS A 58 -6.05 16.68 -5.57
CA LYS A 58 -6.14 17.63 -4.45
C LYS A 58 -7.55 17.67 -3.87
N GLU A 59 -8.57 17.59 -4.73
CA GLU A 59 -9.96 17.55 -4.31
C GLU A 59 -10.30 16.18 -3.69
N LEU A 60 -9.83 15.08 -4.27
CA LEU A 60 -9.97 13.74 -3.67
C LEU A 60 -9.26 13.63 -2.32
N GLU A 61 -8.13 14.30 -2.13
CA GLU A 61 -7.45 14.37 -0.83
C GLU A 61 -8.29 15.12 0.22
N LYS A 62 -8.93 16.24 -0.15
CA LYS A 62 -9.89 16.91 0.75
C LYS A 62 -11.03 15.98 1.14
N VAL A 63 -11.55 15.20 0.19
CA VAL A 63 -12.59 14.19 0.47
C VAL A 63 -12.07 13.12 1.41
N TRP A 64 -10.86 12.62 1.17
CA TRP A 64 -10.20 11.63 2.03
C TRP A 64 -10.06 12.11 3.48
N ASP A 65 -9.71 13.38 3.67
CA ASP A 65 -9.52 14.00 4.98
C ASP A 65 -10.82 14.13 5.79
N THR A 66 -11.98 14.05 5.15
CA THR A 66 -13.27 13.98 5.86
C THR A 66 -13.48 12.66 6.62
N GLY A 67 -12.66 11.64 6.36
CA GLY A 67 -12.80 10.30 6.93
C GLY A 67 -13.93 9.47 6.33
N ARG A 68 -14.70 10.02 5.39
CA ARG A 68 -15.80 9.32 4.72
C ARG A 68 -15.30 8.66 3.44
N ILE A 69 -15.88 7.50 3.11
CA ILE A 69 -15.77 6.84 1.80
C ILE A 69 -14.32 6.65 1.28
N ARG A 70 -13.33 6.50 2.18
CA ARG A 70 -11.90 6.36 1.85
C ARG A 70 -11.61 5.24 0.83
N ASP A 71 -12.24 4.08 0.99
CA ASP A 71 -12.15 2.98 0.01
C ASP A 71 -12.61 3.40 -1.38
N ARG A 72 -13.70 4.18 -1.48
CA ARG A 72 -14.23 4.66 -2.77
C ARG A 72 -13.32 5.71 -3.40
N VAL A 73 -12.68 6.55 -2.58
CA VAL A 73 -11.64 7.47 -3.06
C VAL A 73 -10.51 6.69 -3.73
N LEU A 74 -9.99 5.64 -3.09
CA LEU A 74 -8.92 4.83 -3.69
C LEU A 74 -9.39 4.01 -4.89
N GLN A 75 -10.66 3.57 -4.94
CA GLN A 75 -11.24 2.97 -6.14
C GLN A 75 -11.31 3.97 -7.30
N ALA A 76 -11.69 5.22 -7.03
CA ALA A 76 -11.68 6.28 -8.04
C ALA A 76 -10.26 6.56 -8.52
N VAL A 77 -9.28 6.66 -7.60
CA VAL A 77 -7.85 6.78 -7.92
C VAL A 77 -7.42 5.66 -8.87
N LYS A 78 -7.74 4.40 -8.54
CA LYS A 78 -7.44 3.24 -9.38
C LYS A 78 -8.03 3.37 -10.79
N LYS A 79 -9.30 3.81 -10.91
CA LYS A 79 -9.99 3.98 -12.19
C LYS A 79 -9.40 5.13 -13.02
N ILE A 80 -9.03 6.25 -12.39
CA ILE A 80 -8.36 7.39 -13.05
C ILE A 80 -7.05 6.93 -13.69
N ASN A 81 -6.34 6.00 -13.03
CA ASN A 81 -5.11 5.39 -13.54
C ASN A 81 -4.05 6.45 -13.91
N ASP A 82 -3.79 7.36 -12.97
CA ASP A 82 -2.73 8.36 -13.04
C ASP A 82 -1.83 8.25 -11.78
N PRO A 83 -0.85 7.32 -11.79
CA PRO A 83 -0.01 7.05 -10.63
C PRO A 83 0.77 8.26 -10.13
N LYS A 84 1.28 9.09 -11.06
CA LYS A 84 2.06 10.29 -10.73
C LYS A 84 1.20 11.33 -10.02
N GLY A 85 0.00 11.58 -10.53
CA GLY A 85 -0.93 12.51 -9.89
C GLY A 85 -1.44 12.04 -8.53
N ALA A 86 -1.61 10.72 -8.38
CA ALA A 86 -2.15 10.09 -7.17
C ALA A 86 -1.13 9.82 -6.06
N GLU A 87 0.17 9.93 -6.35
CA GLU A 87 1.27 9.44 -5.50
C GLU A 87 1.15 9.92 -4.05
N ALA A 88 0.98 11.23 -3.83
CA ALA A 88 0.88 11.80 -2.50
C ALA A 88 -0.31 11.25 -1.70
N LEU A 89 -1.48 11.13 -2.35
CA LEU A 89 -2.70 10.60 -1.72
C LEU A 89 -2.55 9.11 -1.37
N ILE A 90 -1.94 8.31 -2.25
CA ILE A 90 -1.69 6.89 -1.98
C ILE A 90 -0.72 6.73 -0.81
N ILE A 91 0.39 7.48 -0.80
CA ILE A 91 1.36 7.43 0.32
C ILE A 91 0.69 7.81 1.63
N LYS A 92 -0.13 8.89 1.64
CA LYS A 92 -0.92 9.30 2.81
C LYS A 92 -1.88 8.21 3.28
N ALA A 93 -2.45 7.46 2.34
CA ALA A 93 -3.43 6.42 2.62
C ALA A 93 -2.85 5.14 3.23
N LEU A 94 -1.55 4.87 3.12
CA LEU A 94 -0.92 3.61 3.55
C LEU A 94 -1.16 3.23 5.02
N GLY A 95 -1.21 4.24 5.89
CA GLY A 95 -1.42 4.07 7.33
C GLY A 95 -2.88 4.10 7.77
N ASP A 96 -3.83 4.21 6.84
CA ASP A 96 -5.25 4.09 7.15
C ASP A 96 -5.60 2.66 7.58
N THR A 97 -6.79 2.49 8.16
CA THR A 97 -7.43 1.21 8.51
C THR A 97 -7.57 0.28 7.29
N ARG A 98 -8.79 -0.07 6.89
CA ARG A 98 -9.01 -0.96 5.73
C ARG A 98 -8.44 -0.41 4.43
N SER A 99 -8.51 0.91 4.22
CA SER A 99 -8.04 1.55 3.00
C SER A 99 -6.51 1.47 2.85
N GLY A 100 -5.75 1.30 3.94
CA GLY A 100 -4.29 1.20 3.92
C GLY A 100 -3.80 0.01 3.12
N ALA A 101 -4.52 -1.11 3.16
CA ALA A 101 -4.22 -2.27 2.32
C ALA A 101 -4.45 -1.99 0.83
N ILE A 102 -5.50 -1.25 0.48
CA ILE A 102 -5.78 -0.84 -0.92
C ILE A 102 -4.65 0.05 -1.44
N ALA A 103 -4.22 1.01 -0.63
CA ALA A 103 -3.09 1.88 -0.97
C ALA A 103 -1.81 1.08 -1.19
N ALA A 104 -1.50 0.10 -0.33
CA ALA A 104 -0.34 -0.76 -0.50
C ALA A 104 -0.40 -1.60 -1.80
N TYR A 105 -1.58 -2.07 -2.21
CA TYR A 105 -1.74 -2.74 -3.50
C TYR A 105 -1.50 -1.80 -4.67
N LEU A 106 -1.99 -0.55 -4.62
CA LEU A 106 -1.71 0.44 -5.65
C LEU A 106 -0.22 0.77 -5.72
N VAL A 107 0.46 0.92 -4.58
CA VAL A 107 1.92 1.12 -4.52
C VAL A 107 2.67 0.01 -5.25
N ARG A 108 2.30 -1.25 -4.99
CA ARG A 108 2.89 -2.42 -5.66
C ARG A 108 2.59 -2.42 -7.15
N ASP A 109 1.32 -2.32 -7.52
CA ASP A 109 0.86 -2.48 -8.90
C ASP A 109 1.41 -1.36 -9.81
N TRP A 110 1.57 -0.15 -9.26
CA TRP A 110 2.11 1.02 -9.97
C TRP A 110 3.60 1.27 -9.71
N LYS A 111 4.26 0.41 -8.93
CA LYS A 111 5.69 0.49 -8.62
C LYS A 111 6.12 1.85 -8.05
N ILE A 112 5.36 2.37 -7.08
CA ILE A 112 5.60 3.68 -6.46
C ILE A 112 6.77 3.57 -5.45
N LYS A 113 8.01 3.57 -5.94
CA LYS A 113 9.21 3.39 -5.10
C LYS A 113 9.36 4.47 -4.02
N ALA A 114 8.87 5.69 -4.27
CA ALA A 114 8.84 6.77 -3.29
C ALA A 114 8.09 6.42 -1.99
N ALA A 115 7.20 5.41 -2.02
CA ALA A 115 6.45 4.95 -0.86
C ALA A 115 7.27 4.10 0.12
N GLU A 116 8.48 3.64 -0.22
CA GLU A 116 9.28 2.74 0.63
C GLU A 116 9.40 3.18 2.10
N PRO A 117 9.72 4.46 2.43
CA PRO A 117 9.81 4.90 3.82
C PRO A 117 8.46 4.78 4.55
N ALA A 118 7.36 5.11 3.87
CA ALA A 118 6.02 5.05 4.43
C ALA A 118 5.58 3.59 4.66
N LEU A 119 5.87 2.68 3.73
CA LEU A 119 5.60 1.24 3.88
C LEU A 119 6.29 0.68 5.13
N LYS A 120 7.59 0.98 5.32
CA LYS A 120 8.35 0.54 6.51
C LYS A 120 7.75 1.13 7.81
N LYS A 121 7.36 2.42 7.78
CA LYS A 121 6.71 3.08 8.92
C LYS A 121 5.42 2.37 9.33
N VAL A 122 4.58 1.97 8.37
CA VAL A 122 3.32 1.25 8.66
C VAL A 122 3.58 -0.14 9.20
N VAL A 123 4.56 -0.88 8.66
CA VAL A 123 4.95 -2.20 9.18
C VAL A 123 5.41 -2.15 10.63
N ARG A 124 6.07 -1.06 11.05
CA ARG A 124 6.50 -0.85 12.45
C ARG A 124 5.42 -0.27 13.36
N ASN A 125 4.25 0.08 12.84
CA ASN A 125 3.21 0.72 13.64
C ASN A 125 2.41 -0.32 14.42
N ASP A 126 2.44 -0.23 15.75
CA ASP A 126 1.68 -1.12 16.65
C ASP A 126 0.17 -0.87 16.58
N GLY A 127 -0.27 0.34 16.22
CA GLY A 127 -1.68 0.67 16.05
C GLY A 127 -2.27 0.30 14.70
N ALA A 128 -1.47 -0.20 13.74
CA ALA A 128 -1.95 -0.60 12.43
C ALA A 128 -2.53 -2.02 12.45
N GLU A 129 -3.65 -2.23 11.75
CA GLU A 129 -4.29 -3.55 11.67
C GLU A 129 -3.34 -4.58 11.03
N PRO A 130 -3.29 -5.84 11.52
CA PRO A 130 -2.31 -6.83 11.05
C PRO A 130 -2.29 -7.06 9.53
N PHE A 131 -3.46 -7.07 8.88
CA PHE A 131 -3.53 -7.22 7.42
C PHE A 131 -2.99 -6.00 6.66
N VAL A 132 -3.10 -4.79 7.23
CA VAL A 132 -2.53 -3.56 6.66
C VAL A 132 -1.01 -3.64 6.71
N LYS A 133 -0.45 -4.04 7.86
CA LYS A 133 1.00 -4.27 8.00
C LYS A 133 1.49 -5.30 6.99
N ALA A 134 0.77 -6.42 6.84
CA ALA A 134 1.11 -7.48 5.90
C ALA A 134 1.05 -7.02 4.43
N ALA A 135 0.04 -6.22 4.06
CA ALA A 135 -0.06 -5.64 2.71
C ALA A 135 1.10 -4.67 2.44
N ASN A 136 1.45 -3.82 3.41
CA ASN A 136 2.58 -2.88 3.30
C ASN A 136 3.92 -3.62 3.17
N LEU A 137 4.15 -4.68 3.96
CA LEU A 137 5.35 -5.50 3.84
C LEU A 137 5.43 -6.18 2.46
N LYS A 138 4.33 -6.76 1.97
CA LYS A 138 4.29 -7.37 0.63
C LYS A 138 4.55 -6.35 -0.49
N ALA A 139 4.02 -5.13 -0.36
CA ALA A 139 4.29 -4.06 -1.30
C ALA A 139 5.77 -3.67 -1.28
N LEU A 140 6.38 -3.54 -0.09
CA LEU A 140 7.82 -3.24 0.06
C LEU A 140 8.67 -4.31 -0.65
N LEU A 141 8.36 -5.59 -0.41
CA LEU A 141 9.11 -6.71 -0.99
C LEU A 141 8.97 -6.84 -2.51
N SER A 142 8.02 -6.13 -3.14
CA SER A 142 7.91 -6.05 -4.59
C SER A 142 8.99 -5.20 -5.25
N PHE A 143 9.66 -4.33 -4.49
CA PHE A 143 10.77 -3.50 -4.96
C PHE A 143 12.11 -4.23 -4.93
N GLY A 144 12.24 -5.24 -4.05
CA GLY A 144 13.44 -6.07 -3.97
C GLY A 144 13.61 -6.68 -2.58
N LYS A 145 13.50 -8.01 -2.48
CA LYS A 145 13.66 -8.72 -1.19
C LYS A 145 15.08 -8.59 -0.64
N LYS A 146 16.09 -8.66 -1.51
CA LYS A 146 17.50 -8.60 -1.12
C LYS A 146 17.90 -7.23 -0.59
N GLU A 147 17.37 -6.16 -1.18
CA GLU A 147 17.57 -4.76 -0.73
C GLU A 147 16.99 -4.49 0.66
N HIS A 148 16.15 -5.41 1.16
CA HIS A 148 15.46 -5.26 2.44
C HIS A 148 15.81 -6.37 3.44
N GLU A 149 16.93 -7.09 3.23
CA GLU A 149 17.37 -8.19 4.11
C GLU A 149 17.42 -7.77 5.59
N ASP A 150 18.05 -6.63 5.92
CA ASP A 150 18.16 -6.20 7.33
C ASP A 150 16.80 -5.84 7.94
N PHE A 151 15.90 -5.25 7.15
CA PHE A 151 14.53 -4.96 7.61
C PHE A 151 13.71 -6.24 7.77
N LEU A 152 13.89 -7.23 6.90
CA LEU A 152 13.28 -8.55 7.04
C LEU A 152 13.80 -9.28 8.28
N LEU A 153 15.10 -9.16 8.60
CA LEU A 153 15.68 -9.70 9.82
C LEU A 153 15.11 -9.03 11.07
N GLU A 154 14.89 -7.71 11.05
CA GLU A 154 14.18 -6.99 12.11
C GLU A 154 12.77 -7.57 12.30
N VAL A 155 11.98 -7.66 11.22
CA VAL A 155 10.62 -8.21 11.26
C VAL A 155 10.61 -9.65 11.76
N LEU A 156 11.52 -10.52 11.31
CA LEU A 156 11.56 -11.92 11.75
C LEU A 156 11.83 -12.06 13.25
N LYS A 157 12.66 -11.17 13.84
CA LYS A 157 13.07 -11.21 15.25
C LYS A 157 12.00 -10.70 16.21
N THR A 158 11.10 -9.85 15.74
CA THR A 158 10.07 -9.22 16.57
C THR A 158 9.06 -10.27 17.03
N ASN A 159 8.62 -10.17 18.29
CA ASN A 159 7.70 -11.13 18.89
C ASN A 159 6.34 -11.08 18.14
N PRO A 160 5.78 -12.23 17.72
CA PRO A 160 4.49 -12.28 17.04
C PRO A 160 3.34 -11.64 17.82
N ASP A 161 3.36 -11.62 19.16
CA ASP A 161 2.35 -10.94 19.98
C ASP A 161 2.37 -9.42 19.82
N GLN A 162 3.51 -8.84 19.46
CA GLN A 162 3.67 -7.39 19.25
C GLN A 162 3.25 -6.96 17.85
N GLN A 163 3.50 -7.80 16.84
CA GLN A 163 3.39 -7.38 15.43
C GLN A 163 2.42 -8.21 14.59
N GLY A 164 1.97 -9.35 15.10
CA GLY A 164 1.23 -10.37 14.36
C GLY A 164 2.14 -11.38 13.67
N ILE A 165 1.90 -12.68 13.89
CA ILE A 165 2.68 -13.80 13.34
C ILE A 165 2.74 -13.80 11.80
N ALA A 166 1.75 -13.20 11.12
CA ALA A 166 1.74 -13.07 9.67
C ALA A 166 2.97 -12.32 9.14
N LEU A 167 3.51 -11.35 9.88
CA LEU A 167 4.72 -10.64 9.49
C LEU A 167 5.96 -11.52 9.60
N ASN A 168 6.08 -12.30 10.68
CA ASN A 168 7.15 -13.29 10.83
C ASN A 168 7.15 -14.31 9.68
N ARG A 169 5.97 -14.80 9.28
CA ARG A 169 5.81 -15.74 8.14
C ARG A 169 6.28 -15.14 6.83
N ILE A 170 5.83 -13.92 6.51
CA ILE A 170 6.24 -13.21 5.29
C ILE A 170 7.76 -12.97 5.29
N ALA A 171 8.32 -12.56 6.43
CA ALA A 171 9.75 -12.34 6.56
C ALA A 171 10.56 -13.64 6.42
N ALA A 172 10.15 -14.72 7.09
CA ALA A 172 10.79 -16.02 6.99
C ALA A 172 10.81 -16.52 5.55
N GLN A 173 9.66 -16.47 4.86
CA GLN A 173 9.56 -16.84 3.46
C GLN A 173 10.52 -16.02 2.60
N ALA A 174 10.50 -14.69 2.72
CA ALA A 174 11.33 -13.80 1.92
C ALA A 174 12.83 -14.01 2.17
N LEU A 175 13.24 -14.20 3.42
CA LEU A 175 14.62 -14.49 3.81
C LEU A 175 15.10 -15.84 3.25
N GLY A 176 14.22 -16.85 3.21
CA GLY A 176 14.48 -18.12 2.55
C GLY A 176 14.60 -18.00 1.02
N GLU A 177 13.77 -17.18 0.38
CA GLU A 177 13.85 -16.92 -1.07
C GLU A 177 15.18 -16.26 -1.46
N ILE A 178 15.70 -15.34 -0.64
CA ILE A 178 17.00 -14.69 -0.87
C ILE A 178 18.19 -15.47 -0.30
N ARG A 179 17.94 -16.67 0.28
CA ARG A 179 18.94 -17.52 0.94
C ARG A 179 19.81 -16.74 1.95
N SER A 180 19.15 -15.98 2.84
CA SER A 180 19.84 -15.17 3.86
C SER A 180 20.47 -16.06 4.93
N VAL A 181 21.77 -16.33 4.82
CA VAL A 181 22.54 -17.06 5.85
C VAL A 181 22.48 -16.34 7.20
N LYS A 182 22.42 -15.00 7.20
CA LYS A 182 22.24 -14.18 8.40
C LYS A 182 20.93 -14.49 9.14
N ALA A 183 19.91 -14.99 8.43
CA ALA A 183 18.62 -15.32 9.01
C ALA A 183 18.58 -16.67 9.72
N VAL A 184 19.54 -17.58 9.45
CA VAL A 184 19.53 -18.96 9.97
C VAL A 184 19.23 -19.05 11.48
N PRO A 185 19.91 -18.29 12.37
CA PRO A 185 19.63 -18.38 13.80
C PRO A 185 18.19 -17.99 14.17
N TYR A 186 17.66 -16.99 13.47
CA TYR A 186 16.34 -16.44 13.73
C TYR A 186 15.22 -17.25 13.08
N LEU A 187 15.50 -17.92 11.97
CA LEU A 187 14.60 -18.89 11.36
C LEU A 187 14.46 -20.14 12.24
N ILE A 188 15.54 -20.56 12.92
CA ILE A 188 15.48 -21.64 13.91
C ILE A 188 14.55 -21.23 15.07
N ASN A 189 14.66 -20.00 15.59
CA ASN A 189 13.71 -19.50 16.59
C ASN A 189 12.26 -19.47 16.05
N ALA A 190 12.07 -19.09 14.79
CA ALA A 190 10.76 -19.02 14.15
C ALA A 190 10.07 -20.38 13.97
N LEU A 191 10.79 -21.51 14.07
CA LEU A 191 10.19 -22.84 14.15
C LEU A 191 9.27 -23.01 15.37
N TYR A 192 9.48 -22.19 16.41
CA TYR A 192 8.75 -22.23 17.68
C TYR A 192 7.91 -20.97 17.92
N MET A 193 7.79 -20.09 16.93
CA MET A 193 6.93 -18.90 17.03
C MET A 193 5.47 -19.27 16.79
N GLU A 194 4.62 -18.96 17.76
CA GLU A 194 3.18 -19.15 17.69
C GLU A 194 2.42 -17.92 18.18
N GLN A 195 1.16 -17.81 17.72
CA GLN A 195 0.20 -16.81 18.16
C GLN A 195 -1.20 -17.42 18.05
N GLY A 196 -1.77 -17.85 19.18
CA GLY A 196 -3.02 -18.60 19.21
C GLY A 196 -2.90 -19.90 18.40
N LYS A 197 -3.74 -20.07 17.37
CA LYS A 197 -3.72 -21.27 16.49
C LYS A 197 -2.79 -21.13 15.27
N GLN A 198 -2.05 -20.03 15.17
CA GLN A 198 -1.16 -19.74 14.05
C GLN A 198 0.31 -19.89 14.47
N ASN A 199 1.18 -20.25 13.53
CA ASN A 199 2.62 -20.36 13.76
C ASN A 199 3.42 -19.98 12.50
N ALA A 200 4.74 -19.85 12.64
CA ALA A 200 5.67 -19.60 11.53
C ALA A 200 6.47 -20.84 11.10
N TYR A 201 6.13 -22.02 11.62
CA TYR A 201 6.90 -23.27 11.43
C TYR A 201 7.08 -23.61 9.94
N GLY A 202 6.00 -23.53 9.14
CA GLY A 202 6.04 -23.92 7.73
C GLY A 202 6.99 -23.06 6.91
N GLU A 203 6.88 -21.73 7.01
CA GLU A 203 7.73 -20.80 6.28
C GLU A 203 9.18 -20.84 6.78
N ALA A 204 9.40 -20.96 8.09
CA ALA A 204 10.73 -21.08 8.68
C ALA A 204 11.43 -22.37 8.24
N SER A 205 10.72 -23.51 8.27
CA SER A 205 11.24 -24.81 7.82
C SER A 205 11.63 -24.77 6.36
N LEU A 206 10.75 -24.25 5.49
CA LEU A 206 11.04 -24.12 4.05
C LEU A 206 12.26 -23.22 3.79
N ALA A 207 12.38 -22.12 4.53
CA ALA A 207 13.53 -21.24 4.44
C ALA A 207 14.83 -21.95 4.83
N LEU A 208 14.85 -22.68 5.93
CA LEU A 208 16.01 -23.46 6.38
C LEU A 208 16.40 -24.55 5.38
N VAL A 209 15.42 -25.23 4.77
CA VAL A 209 15.67 -26.22 3.70
C VAL A 209 16.33 -25.57 2.48
N ARG A 210 15.97 -24.33 2.12
CA ARG A 210 16.63 -23.61 1.01
C ARG A 210 18.10 -23.26 1.30
N MET A 211 18.53 -23.40 2.55
CA MET A 211 19.88 -23.11 3.05
C MET A 211 20.44 -24.29 3.84
N SER A 212 20.12 -25.53 3.44
CA SER A 212 20.43 -26.74 4.23
C SER A 212 21.90 -26.82 4.67
N LYS A 213 22.85 -26.46 3.79
CA LYS A 213 24.28 -26.56 4.09
C LYS A 213 24.68 -25.58 5.19
N GLU A 214 24.16 -24.35 5.13
CA GLU A 214 24.45 -23.29 6.08
C GLU A 214 23.67 -23.45 7.39
N ALA A 215 22.46 -24.01 7.33
CA ALA A 215 21.59 -24.25 8.48
C ALA A 215 21.99 -25.49 9.30
N ALA A 216 22.51 -26.54 8.67
CA ALA A 216 22.78 -27.83 9.31
C ALA A 216 23.63 -27.73 10.59
N PRO A 217 24.76 -26.99 10.63
CA PRO A 217 25.57 -26.92 11.85
C PRO A 217 24.81 -26.36 13.04
N MET A 218 23.96 -25.35 12.82
CA MET A 218 23.19 -24.71 13.90
C MET A 218 21.97 -25.54 14.30
N LEU A 219 21.34 -26.25 13.36
CA LEU A 219 20.29 -27.21 13.65
C LEU A 219 20.82 -28.37 14.51
N ILE A 220 22.00 -28.92 14.19
CA ILE A 220 22.66 -29.95 15.01
C ILE A 220 22.93 -29.42 16.42
N LYS A 221 23.52 -28.22 16.55
CA LYS A 221 23.70 -27.57 17.87
C LYS A 221 22.39 -27.40 18.64
N SER A 222 21.27 -27.15 17.94
CA SER A 222 19.95 -27.01 18.57
C SER A 222 19.45 -28.34 19.13
N LEU A 223 19.60 -29.42 18.37
CA LEU A 223 19.24 -30.77 18.80
C LEU A 223 20.10 -31.27 19.99
N GLU A 224 21.36 -30.84 20.05
CA GLU A 224 22.25 -31.11 21.18
C GLU A 224 21.98 -30.24 22.42
N GLY A 225 21.03 -29.30 22.36
CA GLY A 225 20.76 -28.33 23.43
C GLY A 225 21.84 -27.26 23.60
N LYS A 226 22.77 -27.12 22.63
CA LYS A 226 23.92 -26.20 22.66
C LYS A 226 23.70 -24.92 21.84
N ASN A 227 22.50 -24.71 21.30
CA ASN A 227 22.18 -23.46 20.59
C ASN A 227 21.78 -22.37 21.60
N GLU A 228 22.76 -21.55 22.00
CA GLU A 228 22.55 -20.44 22.93
C GLU A 228 21.48 -19.43 22.47
N ILE A 229 21.38 -19.17 21.16
CA ILE A 229 20.40 -18.23 20.60
C ILE A 229 18.98 -18.78 20.77
N LEU A 230 18.78 -20.06 20.46
CA LEU A 230 17.50 -20.74 20.65
C LEU A 230 17.17 -20.88 22.13
N ASN A 231 18.14 -21.25 22.96
CA ASN A 231 17.94 -21.39 24.41
C ASN A 231 17.56 -20.06 25.07
N ALA A 232 18.22 -18.96 24.68
CA ALA A 232 17.87 -17.62 25.13
C ALA A 232 16.48 -17.19 24.66
N TYR A 233 16.13 -17.50 23.40
CA TYR A 233 14.78 -17.28 22.87
C TYR A 233 13.72 -18.06 23.65
N ALA A 234 13.94 -19.36 23.89
CA ALA A 234 13.01 -20.21 24.61
C ALA A 234 12.82 -19.76 26.07
N LYS A 235 13.90 -19.35 26.75
CA LYS A 235 13.82 -18.77 28.11
C LYS A 235 13.04 -17.45 28.12
N LYS A 236 13.32 -16.55 27.16
CA LYS A 236 12.65 -15.25 27.08
C LYS A 236 11.14 -15.39 26.83
N ASN A 237 10.73 -16.40 26.05
CA ASN A 237 9.34 -16.61 25.65
C ASN A 237 8.66 -17.76 26.43
N ARG A 238 9.28 -18.28 27.49
CA ARG A 238 8.71 -19.31 28.38
C ARG A 238 8.20 -20.58 27.65
N LEU A 239 8.98 -21.09 26.70
CA LEU A 239 8.61 -22.29 25.93
C LEU A 239 8.76 -23.62 26.70
N TYR A 240 9.22 -23.57 27.95
CA TYR A 240 9.46 -24.74 28.80
C TYR A 240 8.47 -24.85 29.98
N ASP A 241 7.55 -23.89 30.11
CA ASP A 241 6.50 -23.86 31.13
C ASP A 241 5.20 -24.50 30.58
#